data_AF-R0CKU2-F1
#
_entry.id   AF-R0CKU2-F1
#
_cell.length_a   1.000
_cell.length_b   1.000
_cell.length_c   1.000
_cell.angle_alpha   90.00
_cell.angle_beta   90.00
_cell.angle_gamma   90.00
#
_symmetry.space_group_name_H-M   'P 1'
#
loop_
_entity.id
_entity.type
_entity.pdbx_description
1 polymer ?
#
loop_
_entity_poly.entity_id
_entity_poly.type
_entity_poly.pdbx_seq_one_letter_code
_entity_poly.pdbx_strand_id
1 'polypeptide(L)'
;MTRQVRLLDLPADGYLRLKQIIGDRKADPPVPAIIPVCSSTWWTGVKEGRFPQPTKLGPRTTVWRVSDIYELIYGRGGNTGGNSKRRT
;
A
#
# COMPACT_ATOMS: atom_id res chain seq x y z
N MET A 1 -23.41 -13.59 0.71
CA MET A 1 -22.43 -13.79 1.79
C MET A 1 -21.17 -13.00 1.43
N THR A 2 -21.12 -11.73 1.78
CA THR A 2 -20.04 -10.83 1.40
C THR A 2 -18.83 -11.12 2.30
N ARG A 3 -17.76 -11.71 1.74
CA ARG A 3 -16.51 -11.93 2.45
C ARG A 3 -15.91 -10.57 2.77
N GLN A 4 -16.18 -10.10 3.99
CA GLN A 4 -15.47 -9.00 4.60
C GLN A 4 -14.01 -9.45 4.70
N VAL A 5 -13.10 -8.92 3.86
CA VAL A 5 -11.67 -9.15 4.10
C VAL A 5 -11.38 -8.51 5.43
N ARG A 6 -11.07 -9.34 6.43
CA ARG A 6 -10.51 -8.84 7.67
C ARG A 6 -9.06 -8.48 7.37
N LEU A 7 -8.53 -7.48 8.07
CA LEU A 7 -7.11 -7.08 8.11
C LEU A 7 -6.11 -8.23 8.48
N LEU A 8 -6.58 -9.48 8.56
CA LEU A 8 -5.93 -10.66 9.14
C LEU A 8 -5.24 -11.59 8.11
N ASP A 9 -5.39 -11.39 6.80
CA ASP A 9 -4.86 -12.31 5.77
C ASP A 9 -3.75 -11.70 4.89
N LEU A 10 -3.18 -10.54 5.24
CA LEU A 10 -1.95 -10.11 4.55
C LEU A 10 -0.79 -10.97 5.08
N PRO A 11 -0.01 -11.62 4.21
CA PRO A 11 1.19 -12.32 4.67
C PRO A 11 2.11 -11.32 5.37
N ALA A 12 2.76 -11.75 6.46
CA ALA A 12 3.61 -10.90 7.29
C ALA A 12 4.67 -10.13 6.47
N ASP A 13 5.12 -10.74 5.38
CA ASP A 13 6.02 -10.16 4.40
C ASP A 13 5.47 -10.30 2.98
N GLY A 14 5.61 -9.25 2.17
CA GLY A 14 5.16 -9.27 0.78
C GLY A 14 5.08 -7.89 0.14
N TYR A 15 4.55 -7.87 -1.09
CA TYR A 15 4.38 -6.67 -1.90
C TYR A 15 2.92 -6.51 -2.34
N LEU A 16 2.40 -5.28 -2.21
CA LEU A 16 1.08 -4.89 -2.67
C LEU A 16 1.18 -3.97 -3.88
N ARG A 17 0.26 -4.13 -4.83
CA ARG A 17 0.05 -3.17 -5.92
C ARG A 17 -0.98 -2.13 -5.51
N LEU A 18 -0.97 -0.99 -6.21
CA LEU A 18 -1.88 0.13 -5.93
C LEU A 18 -3.35 -0.32 -5.80
N LYS A 19 -3.85 -1.13 -6.74
CA LYS A 19 -5.24 -1.64 -6.72
C LYS A 19 -5.60 -2.45 -5.47
N GLN A 20 -4.64 -3.10 -4.83
CA GLN A 20 -4.87 -3.84 -3.58
C GLN A 20 -4.92 -2.90 -2.37
N ILE A 21 -4.26 -1.75 -2.45
CA ILE A 21 -4.24 -0.73 -1.41
C ILE A 21 -5.52 0.10 -1.46
N ILE A 22 -5.82 0.68 -2.63
CA ILE A 22 -6.96 1.60 -2.81
C ILE A 22 -8.27 0.88 -3.16
N GLY A 23 -8.20 -0.43 -3.41
CA GLY A 23 -9.32 -1.22 -3.88
C GLY A 23 -9.57 -1.10 -5.39
N ASP A 24 -10.36 -2.05 -5.90
CA ASP A 24 -10.86 -2.06 -7.27
C ASP A 24 -12.27 -2.65 -7.27
N ARG A 25 -13.28 -1.77 -7.33
CA ARG A 25 -14.69 -2.18 -7.39
C ARG A 25 -15.05 -2.82 -8.74
N LYS A 26 -14.24 -2.60 -9.79
CA LYS A 26 -14.49 -3.14 -11.14
C LYS A 26 -13.83 -4.51 -11.33
N ALA A 27 -12.97 -4.94 -10.42
CA ALA A 27 -12.40 -6.28 -10.46
C ALA A 27 -13.47 -7.33 -10.15
N ASP A 28 -13.28 -8.54 -10.67
CA ASP A 28 -14.10 -9.70 -10.35
C ASP A 28 -13.22 -10.83 -9.77
N PRO A 29 -13.34 -11.15 -8.47
CA PRO A 29 -14.21 -10.51 -7.47
C PRO A 29 -13.72 -9.09 -7.09
N PRO A 30 -14.61 -8.21 -6.58
CA PRO A 30 -14.23 -6.86 -6.17
C PRO A 30 -13.10 -6.87 -5.15
N VAL A 31 -12.08 -6.04 -5.36
CA VAL A 31 -10.98 -5.89 -4.42
C VAL A 31 -11.34 -4.78 -3.43
N PRO A 32 -11.61 -5.11 -2.17
CA PRO A 32 -11.85 -4.11 -1.12
C PRO A 32 -10.59 -3.26 -0.87
N ALA A 33 -10.80 -1.98 -0.57
CA ALA A 33 -9.73 -1.05 -0.26
C ALA A 33 -9.22 -1.27 1.18
N ILE A 34 -7.90 -1.27 1.36
CA ILE A 34 -7.26 -1.15 2.67
C ILE A 34 -7.33 0.31 3.12
N ILE A 35 -6.98 1.23 2.21
CA ILE A 35 -7.02 2.68 2.43
C ILE A 35 -7.89 3.28 1.32
N PRO A 36 -9.15 3.67 1.60
CA PRO A 36 -10.11 4.08 0.59
C PRO A 36 -9.85 5.52 0.11
N VAL A 37 -8.78 5.71 -0.66
CA VAL A 37 -8.44 6.98 -1.35
C VAL A 37 -8.34 6.74 -2.85
N CYS A 38 -8.52 7.78 -3.66
CA CYS A 38 -8.32 7.64 -5.10
C CYS A 38 -6.82 7.53 -5.45
N SER A 39 -6.53 6.99 -6.64
CA SER A 39 -5.16 6.78 -7.12
C SER A 39 -4.35 8.08 -7.18
N SER A 40 -4.96 9.20 -7.58
CA SER A 40 -4.28 10.49 -7.62
C SER A 40 -3.87 10.98 -6.23
N THR A 41 -4.76 10.90 -5.24
CA THR A 41 -4.44 11.21 -3.85
C THR A 41 -3.30 10.34 -3.32
N TRP A 42 -3.29 9.05 -3.66
CA TRP A 42 -2.19 8.17 -3.29
C TRP A 42 -0.86 8.63 -3.88
N TRP A 43 -0.80 8.90 -5.19
CA TRP A 43 0.44 9.36 -5.82
C TRP A 43 0.92 10.72 -5.31
N THR A 44 0.00 11.66 -5.06
CA THR A 44 0.32 12.96 -4.46
C THR A 44 0.89 12.77 -3.06
N GLY A 45 0.25 11.96 -2.21
CA GLY A 45 0.74 11.69 -0.86
C GLY A 45 2.08 10.94 -0.84
N VAL A 46 2.35 10.08 -1.83
CA VAL A 46 3.67 9.47 -2.02
C VAL A 46 4.72 10.55 -2.33
N LYS A 47 4.42 11.49 -3.24
CA LYS A 47 5.32 12.60 -3.59
C LYS A 47 5.59 13.52 -2.40
N GLU A 48 4.56 13.79 -1.59
CA GLU A 48 4.63 14.63 -0.38
C GLU A 48 5.29 13.91 0.81
N GLY A 49 5.55 12.60 0.71
CA GLY A 49 6.10 11.80 1.81
C GLY A 49 5.09 11.42 2.90
N ARG A 50 3.79 11.63 2.66
CA ARG A 50 2.69 11.19 3.54
C ARG A 50 2.46 9.68 3.45
N PHE A 51 2.69 9.09 2.28
CA PHE A 51 2.53 7.66 2.02
C PHE A 51 3.87 7.00 1.73
N PRO A 52 4.01 5.67 1.96
CA PRO A 52 5.28 4.97 1.76
C PRO A 52 5.75 5.04 0.30
N GLN A 53 7.06 5.11 0.13
CA GLN A 53 7.67 5.20 -1.20
C GLN A 53 7.51 3.89 -1.98
N PRO A 54 7.21 3.97 -3.30
CA PRO A 54 7.06 2.79 -4.14
C PRO A 54 8.41 2.11 -4.40
N THR A 55 8.41 0.79 -4.45
CA THR A 55 9.51 -0.04 -4.94
C THR A 55 9.19 -0.55 -6.34
N LYS A 56 10.18 -0.58 -7.24
CA LYS A 56 10.06 -1.17 -8.58
C LYS A 56 10.56 -2.61 -8.56
N LEU A 57 9.71 -3.57 -8.92
CA LEU A 57 10.12 -4.96 -9.15
C LEU A 57 10.57 -5.22 -10.60
N GLY A 58 10.17 -4.32 -11.51
CA GLY A 58 10.53 -4.39 -12.92
C GLY A 58 10.05 -3.14 -13.66
N PRO A 59 10.26 -3.07 -14.99
CA PRO A 59 10.03 -1.84 -15.76
C PRO A 59 8.60 -1.28 -15.65
N ARG A 60 7.59 -2.15 -15.51
CA ARG A 60 6.17 -1.76 -15.45
C ARG A 60 5.49 -2.12 -14.12
N THR A 61 6.26 -2.58 -13.14
CA THR A 61 5.70 -3.13 -11.90
C THR A 61 6.14 -2.31 -10.70
N THR A 62 5.19 -1.51 -10.20
CA THR A 62 5.36 -0.74 -8.96
C THR A 62 4.61 -1.42 -7.82
N VAL A 63 5.27 -1.53 -6.68
CA VAL A 63 4.73 -2.18 -5.48
C VAL A 63 5.07 -1.40 -4.21
N TRP A 64 4.38 -1.72 -3.13
CA TRP A 64 4.65 -1.26 -1.78
C TRP A 64 4.84 -2.45 -0.86
N ARG A 65 5.72 -2.35 0.13
CA ARG A 65 5.88 -3.42 1.11
C ARG A 65 4.66 -3.45 2.02
N VAL A 66 4.24 -4.67 2.37
CA VAL A 66 3.15 -4.87 3.34
C VAL A 66 3.49 -4.23 4.69
N SER A 67 4.73 -4.36 5.16
CA SER A 67 5.24 -3.72 6.38
C SER A 67 5.00 -2.21 6.43
N ASP A 68 5.34 -1.51 5.35
CA ASP A 68 5.26 -0.04 5.30
C ASP A 68 3.78 0.43 5.32
N ILE A 69 2.88 -0.38 4.76
CA ILE A 69 1.44 -0.13 4.82
C ILE A 69 0.90 -0.40 6.24
N TYR A 70 1.39 -1.44 6.92
CA TYR A 70 1.08 -1.67 8.33
C TYR A 70 1.55 -0.51 9.21
N GLU A 71 2.78 -0.04 9.01
CA GLU A 71 3.31 1.14 9.71
C GLU A 71 2.49 2.40 9.42
N LEU A 72 1.98 2.58 8.20
CA LEU A 72 1.11 3.71 7.89
C LEU A 72 -0.23 3.66 8.66
N ILE A 73 -0.80 2.47 8.86
CA ILE A 73 -2.12 2.29 9.48
C ILE A 73 -2.02 2.30 11.02
N TYR A 74 -1.02 1.62 11.57
CA TYR A 74 -0.88 1.37 13.01
C TYR A 74 0.27 2.16 13.65
N GLY A 75 1.26 2.57 12.84
CA GLY A 75 2.36 3.41 13.30
C GLY A 75 1.82 4.77 13.72
N ARG A 76 2.19 5.15 14.94
CA ARG A 76 1.77 6.37 15.62
C ARG A 76 1.89 7.57 14.68
N GLY A 77 0.77 8.27 14.47
CA GLY A 77 0.69 9.39 13.52
C GLY A 77 1.84 10.38 13.69
N GLY A 78 2.71 10.44 12.68
CA GLY A 78 3.74 11.45 12.55
C GLY A 78 5.16 10.99 12.90
N ASN A 79 6.04 11.18 11.91
CA ASN A 79 7.47 11.43 12.07
C ASN A 79 8.39 10.20 12.18
N THR A 80 8.69 9.54 11.06
CA THR A 80 9.99 8.86 10.89
C THR A 80 10.42 8.90 9.42
N GLY A 81 11.42 9.74 9.13
CA GLY A 81 12.19 9.64 7.90
C GLY A 81 12.94 8.31 7.88
N GLY A 82 12.50 7.39 7.04
CA GLY A 82 13.08 6.07 6.85
C GLY A 82 13.58 5.87 5.43
N ASN A 83 14.74 6.46 5.14
CA ASN A 83 15.54 6.29 3.94
C ASN A 83 15.73 4.80 3.55
N SER A 84 15.03 4.32 2.52
CA SER A 84 15.27 3.01 1.90
C SER A 84 16.32 3.09 0.77
N LYS A 85 17.47 3.72 1.05
CA LYS A 85 18.74 3.32 0.43
C LYS A 85 19.18 1.98 1.05
N ARG A 86 18.54 0.88 0.70
CA ARG A 86 19.15 -0.45 0.87
C ARG A 86 19.95 -0.77 -0.39
N ARG A 87 21.21 -0.35 -0.30
CA ARG A 87 22.36 -0.71 -1.14
C ARG A 87 22.42 -2.23 -1.30
N THR A 88 22.35 -2.71 -2.53
CA THR A 88 23.10 -3.89 -3.00
C THR A 88 23.66 -3.52 -4.37
#